data_AF-A0ABC8SMS6-F1
#
_entry.id   AF-A0ABC8SMS6-F1
#
_cell.length_a   1.000
_cell.length_b   1.000
_cell.length_c   1.000
_cell.angle_alpha   90.00
_cell.angle_beta   90.00
_cell.angle_gamma   90.00
#
_symmetry.space_group_name_H-M   'P 1'
#
loop_
_entity.id
_entity.type
_entity.pdbx_description
1 polymer ?
#
loop_
_entity_poly.entity_id
_entity_poly.type
_entity_poly.pdbx_seq_one_letter_code
_entity_poly.pdbx_strand_id
1 'polypeptide(L)'
;MLGCCGFLKLKHFSWLTTAATHANRTFTLIAANDVLLDSSVMKYSPSDCQRPELLNKNLVEGNILLCGYSFNFVVGTASIKKVSETAKSLGAIGFVLAVENVSPGTKFDPVPVGTPGILITDVRQSMELIDYYNISTSRDWTGRVKSFKAVGSIADGLKPILYKSAPQVALFSARGPNIKDYSFQDADLLKPDILAPGNLIWAAWAPNGTDEANYLGKQSPFQLT
;
A
#
# COMPACT_ATOMS: atom_id res chain seq x y z
N MET A 1 -11.93 19.88 -29.27
CA MET A 1 -12.73 19.49 -28.08
C MET A 1 -12.98 18.00 -28.12
N LEU A 2 -12.19 17.21 -27.42
CA LEU A 2 -12.51 15.84 -27.03
C LEU A 2 -11.75 15.61 -25.73
N GLY A 3 -12.44 15.84 -24.60
CA GLY A 3 -11.92 15.52 -23.29
C GLY A 3 -11.94 14.01 -23.13
N CYS A 4 -10.77 13.37 -23.24
CA CYS A 4 -10.60 12.00 -22.78
C CYS A 4 -10.78 11.97 -21.26
N CYS A 5 -12.00 11.70 -20.81
CA CYS A 5 -12.27 11.24 -19.45
C CYS A 5 -11.89 9.75 -19.40
N GLY A 6 -10.60 9.47 -19.51
CA GLY A 6 -10.08 8.11 -19.37
C GLY A 6 -10.11 7.71 -17.89
N PHE A 7 -10.94 6.75 -17.53
CA PHE A 7 -10.83 6.08 -16.23
C PHE A 7 -9.55 5.23 -16.25
N LEU A 8 -8.50 5.69 -15.55
CA LEU A 8 -7.29 4.89 -15.35
C LEU A 8 -7.63 3.74 -14.41
N LYS A 9 -7.81 2.55 -14.98
CA LYS A 9 -8.04 1.32 -14.20
C LYS A 9 -6.73 0.55 -14.07
N LEU A 10 -6.02 0.81 -12.98
CA LEU A 10 -4.79 0.10 -12.62
C LEU A 10 -5.15 -1.35 -12.24
N LYS A 11 -4.33 -2.31 -12.67
CA LYS A 11 -4.64 -3.76 -12.59
C LYS A 11 -3.65 -4.57 -11.75
N HIS A 12 -2.52 -4.00 -11.33
CA HIS A 12 -1.56 -4.69 -10.46
C HIS A 12 -1.36 -3.92 -9.16
N PHE A 13 -2.06 -4.36 -8.13
CA PHE A 13 -2.00 -3.79 -6.79
C PHE A 13 -1.47 -4.83 -5.80
N SER A 14 -0.71 -4.35 -4.82
CA SER A 14 -0.37 -5.09 -3.61
C SER A 14 -1.34 -4.66 -2.50
N TRP A 15 -1.92 -5.66 -1.85
CA TRP A 15 -3.12 -5.53 -1.04
C TRP A 15 -2.83 -4.74 0.25
N LEU A 16 -3.58 -3.66 0.47
CA LEU A 16 -3.88 -3.16 1.82
C LEU A 16 -5.28 -3.64 2.15
N THR A 17 -5.46 -4.33 3.27
CA THR A 17 -6.76 -4.83 3.72
C THR A 17 -7.58 -3.66 4.28
N THR A 18 -8.19 -2.88 3.40
CA THR A 18 -8.96 -1.69 3.77
C THR A 18 -10.33 -1.68 3.11
N ALA A 19 -11.28 -1.04 3.79
CA ALA A 19 -12.58 -0.75 3.19
C ALA A 19 -12.41 0.11 1.94
N ALA A 20 -13.20 -0.15 0.90
CA ALA A 20 -13.27 0.71 -0.28
C ALA A 20 -13.65 2.14 0.11
N THR A 21 -13.18 3.13 -0.64
CA THR A 21 -13.89 4.41 -0.67
C THR A 21 -15.31 4.17 -1.18
N HIS A 22 -16.29 4.95 -0.71
CA HIS A 22 -17.71 4.71 -0.95
C HIS A 22 -18.00 4.38 -2.44
N ALA A 23 -18.52 3.16 -2.70
CA ALA A 23 -18.43 2.49 -4.01
C ALA A 23 -19.00 3.24 -5.24
N ASN A 24 -19.84 4.26 -5.02
CA ASN A 24 -20.48 5.06 -6.07
C ASN A 24 -20.01 6.53 -6.11
N ARG A 25 -18.90 6.86 -5.46
CA ARG A 25 -18.37 8.24 -5.43
C ARG A 25 -16.91 8.26 -5.83
N THR A 26 -16.57 9.27 -6.62
CA THR A 26 -15.19 9.65 -6.91
C THR A 26 -14.80 10.83 -6.04
N PHE A 27 -13.55 10.85 -5.61
CA PHE A 27 -12.99 11.87 -4.74
C PHE A 27 -11.79 12.51 -5.44
N THR A 28 -11.52 13.77 -5.14
CA THR A 28 -10.36 14.47 -5.70
C THR A 28 -9.07 13.83 -5.20
N LEU A 29 -8.10 13.67 -6.09
CA LEU A 29 -6.75 13.27 -5.74
C LEU A 29 -5.94 14.52 -5.39
N ILE A 30 -5.15 14.46 -4.33
CA ILE A 30 -4.31 15.57 -3.84
C ILE A 30 -2.92 15.02 -3.52
N ALA A 31 -1.89 15.47 -4.24
CA ALA A 31 -0.52 15.07 -3.93
C ALA A 31 0.01 15.80 -2.69
N ALA A 32 0.70 15.06 -1.82
CA ALA A 32 1.29 15.63 -0.60
C ALA A 32 2.19 16.84 -0.88
N ASN A 33 2.95 16.81 -1.97
CA ASN A 33 3.83 17.91 -2.38
C ASN A 33 3.08 19.21 -2.74
N ASP A 34 1.81 19.13 -3.15
CA ASP A 34 1.01 20.28 -3.57
C ASP A 34 0.22 20.92 -2.42
N VAL A 35 0.24 20.31 -1.23
CA VAL A 35 -0.47 20.80 -0.05
C VAL A 35 0.46 21.07 1.13
N LEU A 36 1.75 21.25 0.86
CA LEU A 36 2.71 21.64 1.88
C LEU A 36 2.43 23.04 2.41
N LEU A 37 2.48 23.20 3.74
CA LEU A 37 2.32 24.49 4.39
C LEU A 37 3.54 25.39 4.20
N ASP A 38 4.74 24.81 4.17
CA ASP A 38 6.00 25.54 3.96
C ASP A 38 6.94 24.73 3.05
N SER A 39 7.40 25.38 1.97
CA SER A 39 8.35 24.82 1.01
C SER A 39 9.75 24.60 1.58
N SER A 40 10.09 25.18 2.73
CA SER A 40 11.38 24.95 3.42
C SER A 40 11.50 23.55 4.05
N VAL A 41 10.37 22.84 4.15
CA VAL A 41 10.22 21.57 4.88
C VAL A 41 10.59 20.35 4.01
N MET A 42 11.08 20.58 2.79
CA MET A 42 11.53 19.51 1.87
C MET A 42 12.56 18.54 2.48
N LYS A 43 13.25 18.95 3.55
CA LYS A 43 14.18 18.11 4.32
C LYS A 43 13.54 16.83 4.89
N TYR A 44 12.22 16.79 5.08
CA TYR A 44 11.54 15.67 5.75
C TYR A 44 10.84 14.67 4.80
N SER A 45 11.12 14.72 3.50
CA SER A 45 10.45 13.88 2.50
C SER A 45 8.92 13.94 2.62
N PRO A 46 8.31 15.13 2.49
CA PRO A 46 6.88 15.33 2.71
C PRO A 46 5.98 14.44 1.86
N SER A 47 6.47 13.99 0.71
CA SER A 47 5.84 13.00 -0.15
C SER A 47 5.49 11.70 0.58
N ASP A 48 6.24 11.32 1.61
CA ASP A 48 6.04 10.07 2.35
C ASP A 48 4.85 10.13 3.33
N CYS A 49 4.22 11.31 3.49
CA CYS A 49 3.03 11.49 4.34
C CYS A 49 3.21 11.02 5.80
N GLN A 50 4.41 11.14 6.36
CA GLN A 50 4.70 10.68 7.73
C GLN A 50 4.29 11.67 8.82
N ARG A 51 4.09 12.95 8.45
CA ARG A 51 3.91 14.07 9.38
C ARG A 51 2.71 14.93 8.97
N PRO A 52 1.55 14.82 9.66
CA PRO A 52 0.35 15.59 9.29
C PRO A 52 0.52 17.10 9.43
N GLU A 53 1.35 17.56 10.37
CA GLU A 53 1.58 18.98 10.65
C GLU A 53 2.23 19.75 9.50
N LEU A 54 2.75 19.04 8.48
CA LEU A 54 3.38 19.65 7.31
C LEU A 54 2.38 19.87 6.17
N LEU A 55 1.20 19.25 6.25
CA LEU A 55 0.20 19.23 5.18
C LEU A 55 -1.00 20.11 5.55
N ASN A 56 -1.51 20.85 4.57
CA ASN A 56 -2.67 21.71 4.74
C ASN A 56 -3.93 20.86 4.86
N LYS A 57 -4.41 20.69 6.09
CA LYS A 57 -5.62 19.93 6.40
C LYS A 57 -6.82 20.34 5.55
N ASN A 58 -7.05 21.64 5.33
CA ASN A 58 -8.24 22.12 4.60
C ASN A 58 -8.24 21.69 3.12
N LEU A 59 -7.07 21.42 2.54
CA LEU A 59 -6.94 20.92 1.16
C LEU A 59 -7.06 19.39 1.08
N VAL A 60 -6.68 18.69 2.16
CA VAL A 60 -6.68 17.22 2.23
C VAL A 60 -8.02 16.66 2.68
N GLU A 61 -8.73 17.36 3.54
CA GLU A 61 -10.01 16.91 4.12
C GLU A 61 -11.04 16.57 3.03
N GLY A 62 -11.62 15.38 3.12
CA GLY A 62 -12.60 14.87 2.15
C GLY A 62 -12.02 14.34 0.83
N ASN A 63 -10.70 14.41 0.63
CA ASN A 63 -10.01 14.01 -0.59
C ASN A 63 -9.14 12.76 -0.39
N ILE A 64 -8.66 12.17 -1.49
CA ILE A 64 -7.70 11.07 -1.46
C ILE A 64 -6.28 11.65 -1.50
N LEU A 65 -5.49 11.34 -0.48
CA LEU A 65 -4.11 11.82 -0.36
C LEU A 65 -3.16 10.91 -1.16
N LEU A 66 -2.47 11.47 -2.15
CA LEU A 66 -1.44 10.79 -2.94
C LEU A 66 -0.05 11.02 -2.30
N CYS A 67 0.57 9.92 -1.89
CA CYS A 67 1.85 9.85 -1.21
C CYS A 67 2.86 9.04 -2.06
N GLY A 68 4.13 9.36 -1.93
CA GLY A 68 5.24 8.60 -2.51
C GLY A 68 5.73 7.52 -1.56
N TYR A 69 6.19 6.40 -2.11
CA TYR A 69 6.94 5.38 -1.39
C TYR A 69 8.43 5.59 -1.66
N SER A 70 9.13 6.26 -0.75
CA SER A 70 10.57 6.47 -0.84
C SER A 70 11.38 5.35 -0.17
N PHE A 71 12.71 5.49 -0.21
CA PHE A 71 13.64 4.61 0.50
C PHE A 71 13.45 4.60 2.03
N ASN A 72 12.79 5.62 2.61
CA ASN A 72 12.50 5.68 4.04
C ASN A 72 11.64 4.50 4.52
N PHE A 73 10.77 3.97 3.66
CA PHE A 73 9.98 2.77 3.97
C PHE A 73 10.83 1.50 3.99
N VAL A 74 11.92 1.46 3.22
CA VAL A 74 12.85 0.32 3.16
C VAL A 74 13.75 0.28 4.40
N VAL A 75 14.24 1.43 4.84
CA VAL A 75 15.09 1.52 6.07
C VAL A 75 14.29 1.59 7.36
N GLY A 76 12.96 1.66 7.29
CA GLY A 76 12.07 1.63 8.46
C GLY A 76 11.88 2.98 9.16
N THR A 77 12.30 4.10 8.57
CA THR A 77 12.02 5.46 9.08
C THR A 77 10.64 5.97 8.69
N ALA A 78 10.01 5.36 7.67
CA ALA A 78 8.62 5.57 7.28
C ALA A 78 7.83 4.25 7.37
N SER A 79 6.52 4.33 7.64
CA SER A 79 5.64 3.15 7.66
C SER A 79 4.27 3.44 7.04
N ILE A 80 3.66 2.42 6.45
CA ILE A 80 2.30 2.52 5.87
C ILE A 80 1.26 2.78 6.97
N LYS A 81 1.45 2.21 8.16
CA LYS A 81 0.62 2.50 9.33
C LYS A 81 0.60 4.00 9.63
N LYS A 82 1.78 4.64 9.62
CA LYS A 82 1.87 6.08 9.85
C LYS A 82 1.23 6.91 8.74
N VAL A 83 1.34 6.49 7.47
CA VAL A 83 0.60 7.13 6.36
C VAL A 83 -0.91 7.09 6.62
N SER A 84 -1.44 5.94 7.04
CA SER A 84 -2.86 5.80 7.34
C SER A 84 -3.30 6.69 8.50
N GLU A 85 -2.50 6.79 9.57
CA GLU A 85 -2.74 7.69 10.70
C GLU A 85 -2.74 9.16 10.27
N THR A 86 -1.75 9.57 9.46
CA THR A 86 -1.65 10.92 8.89
C THR A 86 -2.88 11.25 8.07
N ALA A 87 -3.23 10.39 7.10
CA ALA A 87 -4.41 10.55 6.25
C ALA A 87 -5.69 10.69 7.10
N LYS A 88 -5.85 9.83 8.11
CA LYS A 88 -6.99 9.89 9.04
C LYS A 88 -7.03 11.21 9.83
N SER A 89 -5.89 11.66 10.36
CA SER A 89 -5.81 12.90 11.15
C SER A 89 -6.12 14.16 10.33
N LEU A 90 -5.82 14.14 9.03
CA LEU A 90 -6.12 15.20 8.08
C LEU A 90 -7.55 15.14 7.53
N GLY A 91 -8.33 14.11 7.90
CA GLY A 91 -9.69 13.93 7.39
C GLY A 91 -9.74 13.46 5.93
N ALA A 92 -8.65 12.88 5.41
CA ALA A 92 -8.66 12.28 4.09
C ALA A 92 -9.62 11.08 4.05
N ILE A 93 -10.33 10.92 2.93
CA ILE A 93 -11.24 9.77 2.73
C ILE A 93 -10.48 8.48 2.40
N GLY A 94 -9.22 8.63 1.96
CA GLY A 94 -8.33 7.54 1.64
C GLY A 94 -6.94 8.03 1.28
N PHE A 95 -6.02 7.10 1.02
CA PHE A 95 -4.68 7.43 0.56
C PHE A 95 -4.19 6.46 -0.53
N VAL A 96 -3.32 6.95 -1.40
CA VAL A 96 -2.60 6.15 -2.38
C VAL A 96 -1.12 6.27 -2.06
N LEU A 97 -0.41 5.15 -2.02
CA LEU A 97 1.03 5.10 -1.87
C LEU A 97 1.62 4.60 -3.19
N ALA A 98 2.30 5.48 -3.92
CA ALA A 98 2.85 5.19 -5.24
C ALA A 98 4.34 4.88 -5.14
N VAL A 99 4.75 3.69 -5.56
CA VAL A 99 6.17 3.31 -5.62
C VAL A 99 6.82 3.89 -6.87
N GLU A 100 7.72 4.85 -6.68
CA GLU A 100 8.44 5.50 -7.77
C GLU A 100 9.71 4.75 -8.17
N ASN A 101 10.36 4.11 -7.21
CA ASN A 101 11.57 3.32 -7.43
C ASN A 101 11.56 2.07 -6.53
N VAL A 102 11.97 0.93 -7.08
CA VAL A 102 12.04 -0.35 -6.35
C VAL A 102 13.50 -0.77 -6.26
N SER A 103 14.01 -0.93 -5.03
CA SER A 103 15.30 -1.58 -4.81
C SER A 103 15.15 -3.11 -4.89
N PRO A 104 16.13 -3.85 -5.45
CA PRO A 104 16.11 -5.30 -5.46
C PRO A 104 15.87 -5.87 -4.04
N GLY A 105 14.93 -6.82 -3.93
CA GLY A 105 14.57 -7.42 -2.64
C GLY A 105 13.58 -6.62 -1.79
N THR A 106 13.10 -5.47 -2.26
CA THR A 106 11.98 -4.76 -1.59
C THR A 106 10.77 -5.67 -1.51
N LYS A 107 10.24 -5.85 -0.30
CA LYS A 107 9.00 -6.58 -0.05
C LYS A 107 7.91 -5.60 0.35
N PHE A 108 6.70 -5.90 -0.08
CA PHE A 108 5.52 -5.10 0.21
C PHE A 108 4.53 -5.98 0.95
N ASP A 109 4.76 -6.10 2.26
CA ASP A 109 3.89 -6.90 3.11
C ASP A 109 2.60 -6.10 3.39
N PRO A 110 1.42 -6.75 3.36
CA PRO A 110 0.16 -6.08 3.60
C PRO A 110 0.11 -5.57 5.04
N VAL A 111 -0.25 -4.30 5.20
CA VAL A 111 -0.44 -3.68 6.52
C VAL A 111 -1.94 -3.46 6.73
N PRO A 112 -2.53 -4.00 7.81
CA PRO A 112 -3.91 -3.69 8.17
C PRO A 112 -4.00 -2.22 8.58
N VAL A 113 -4.86 -1.46 7.91
CA VAL A 113 -5.04 -0.04 8.19
C VAL A 113 -6.51 0.35 8.24
N GLY A 114 -6.85 1.34 9.08
CA GLY A 114 -8.24 1.75 9.33
C GLY A 114 -8.80 2.76 8.34
N THR A 115 -8.00 3.23 7.40
CA THR A 115 -8.36 4.21 6.36
C THR A 115 -8.25 3.55 5.00
N PRO A 116 -9.20 3.73 4.06
CA PRO A 116 -9.09 3.25 2.69
C PRO A 116 -7.72 3.60 2.09
N GLY A 117 -6.99 2.59 1.65
CA GLY A 117 -5.59 2.74 1.28
C GLY A 117 -5.22 1.78 0.16
N ILE A 118 -4.37 2.22 -0.76
CA ILE A 118 -3.84 1.35 -1.80
C ILE A 118 -2.36 1.63 -2.06
N LEU A 119 -1.58 0.56 -2.21
CA LEU A 119 -0.16 0.61 -2.54
C LEU A 119 0.03 0.13 -3.99
N ILE A 120 0.60 0.99 -4.82
CA ILE A 120 0.93 0.68 -6.21
C ILE A 120 2.41 0.33 -6.27
N THR A 121 2.70 -0.96 -6.42
CA THR A 121 4.07 -1.47 -6.45
C THR A 121 4.69 -1.52 -7.84
N ASP A 122 3.87 -1.53 -8.87
CA ASP A 122 4.35 -1.45 -10.25
C ASP A 122 4.71 -0.01 -10.57
N VAL A 123 6.00 0.25 -10.77
CA VAL A 123 6.53 1.58 -11.06
C VAL A 123 5.87 2.20 -12.30
N ARG A 124 5.56 1.41 -13.34
CA ARG A 124 4.91 1.94 -14.55
C ARG A 124 3.50 2.44 -14.23
N GLN A 125 2.75 1.70 -13.42
CA GLN A 125 1.41 2.10 -12.98
C GLN A 125 1.45 3.30 -12.02
N SER A 126 2.45 3.39 -11.14
CA SER A 126 2.68 4.60 -10.33
C SER A 126 2.91 5.82 -11.21
N MET A 127 3.76 5.70 -12.25
CA MET A 127 4.04 6.80 -13.17
C MET A 127 2.80 7.21 -13.97
N GLU A 128 2.01 6.25 -14.47
CA GLU A 128 0.73 6.56 -15.13
C GLU A 128 -0.23 7.34 -14.21
N LEU A 129 -0.31 6.99 -12.92
CA LEU A 129 -1.13 7.71 -11.95
C LEU A 129 -0.59 9.13 -11.71
N ILE A 130 0.72 9.28 -11.56
CA ILE A 130 1.39 10.56 -11.33
C ILE A 130 1.20 11.48 -12.55
N ASP A 131 1.35 10.95 -13.77
CA ASP A 131 1.13 11.68 -15.02
C ASP A 131 -0.34 12.10 -15.16
N TYR A 132 -1.28 11.20 -14.87
CA TYR A 132 -2.70 11.52 -14.82
C TYR A 132 -2.99 12.67 -13.85
N TYR A 133 -2.43 12.60 -12.64
CA TYR A 133 -2.57 13.64 -11.64
C TYR A 133 -2.00 14.99 -12.12
N ASN A 134 -0.80 14.98 -12.69
CA ASN A 134 -0.11 16.18 -13.15
C ASN A 134 -0.83 16.85 -14.32
N ILE A 135 -1.29 16.09 -15.32
CA ILE A 135 -2.03 16.62 -16.48
C ILE A 135 -3.39 17.18 -16.06
N SER A 136 -4.03 16.56 -15.08
CA SER A 136 -5.34 16.98 -14.59
C SER A 136 -5.27 18.18 -13.63
N THR A 137 -4.09 18.45 -13.03
CA THR A 137 -3.90 19.52 -12.06
C THR A 137 -3.45 20.80 -12.74
N SER A 138 -4.28 21.85 -12.70
CA SER A 138 -3.92 23.14 -13.29
C SER A 138 -2.98 23.90 -12.37
N ARG A 139 -1.82 24.31 -12.90
CA ARG A 139 -0.79 25.05 -12.19
C ARG A 139 -0.63 26.46 -12.76
N ASP A 140 -0.14 27.37 -11.93
CA ASP A 140 0.27 28.71 -12.36
C ASP A 140 1.71 28.73 -12.91
N TRP A 141 2.17 29.90 -13.33
CA TRP A 141 3.53 30.10 -13.87
C TRP A 141 4.65 29.86 -12.83
N THR A 142 4.31 29.84 -11.53
CA THR A 142 5.23 29.52 -10.44
C THR A 142 5.22 28.03 -10.07
N GLY A 143 4.37 27.23 -10.73
CA GLY A 143 4.19 25.80 -10.43
C GLY A 143 3.20 25.50 -9.30
N ARG A 144 2.59 26.52 -8.68
CA ARG A 144 1.58 26.35 -7.62
C ARG A 144 0.26 25.88 -8.22
N VAL A 145 -0.44 25.01 -7.49
CA VAL A 145 -1.73 24.49 -7.94
C VAL A 145 -2.81 25.58 -7.86
N LYS A 146 -3.51 25.80 -8.98
CA LYS A 146 -4.71 26.64 -9.06
C LYS A 146 -5.99 25.84 -8.81
N SER A 147 -6.05 24.61 -9.31
CA SER A 147 -7.21 23.74 -9.12
C SER A 147 -6.83 22.26 -9.28
N PHE A 148 -7.36 21.44 -8.38
CA PHE A 148 -7.27 19.99 -8.44
C PHE A 148 -8.48 19.44 -9.22
N LYS A 149 -8.23 18.72 -10.31
CA LYS A 149 -9.30 18.10 -11.13
C LYS A 149 -9.12 16.60 -11.31
N ALA A 150 -7.99 16.04 -10.87
CA ALA A 150 -7.78 14.60 -10.83
C ALA A 150 -8.77 13.99 -9.84
N VAL A 151 -9.49 12.95 -10.25
CA VAL A 151 -10.46 12.26 -9.40
C VAL A 151 -10.23 10.76 -9.46
N GLY A 152 -10.56 10.06 -8.38
CA GLY A 152 -10.40 8.61 -8.30
C GLY A 152 -11.25 8.00 -7.18
N SER A 153 -11.27 6.68 -7.15
CA SER A 153 -11.90 5.90 -6.09
C SER A 153 -11.04 4.66 -5.83
N ILE A 154 -10.86 4.31 -4.56
CA ILE A 154 -10.20 3.07 -4.14
C ILE A 154 -11.29 2.00 -4.00
N ALA A 155 -11.20 0.96 -4.83
CA ALA A 155 -12.12 -0.18 -4.79
C ALA A 155 -11.74 -1.17 -3.68
N ASP A 156 -12.63 -2.12 -3.40
CA ASP A 156 -12.42 -3.13 -2.38
C ASP A 156 -11.28 -4.11 -2.74
N GLY A 157 -10.46 -4.42 -1.74
CA GLY A 157 -9.32 -5.32 -1.82
C GLY A 157 -9.65 -6.80 -1.56
N LEU A 158 -10.92 -7.15 -1.32
CA LEU A 158 -11.27 -8.51 -0.87
C LEU A 158 -11.26 -9.60 -1.97
N LYS A 159 -11.14 -9.22 -3.26
CA LYS A 159 -11.14 -10.19 -4.36
C LYS A 159 -9.71 -10.46 -4.86
N PRO A 160 -9.17 -11.68 -4.73
CA PRO A 160 -7.81 -11.97 -5.18
C PRO A 160 -7.67 -11.87 -6.70
N ILE A 161 -6.53 -11.37 -7.14
CA ILE A 161 -6.08 -11.43 -8.54
C ILE A 161 -5.10 -12.60 -8.64
N LEU A 162 -5.47 -13.63 -9.40
CA LEU A 162 -4.65 -14.81 -9.60
C LEU A 162 -3.73 -14.59 -10.81
N TYR A 163 -2.42 -14.66 -10.58
CA TYR A 163 -1.41 -14.59 -11.63
C TYR A 163 -1.14 -15.99 -12.20
N LYS A 164 -0.87 -16.06 -13.51
CA LYS A 164 -0.50 -17.32 -14.19
C LYS A 164 0.82 -17.93 -13.70
N SER A 165 1.67 -17.12 -13.07
CA SER A 165 2.98 -17.50 -12.55
C SER A 165 2.94 -18.16 -11.16
N ALA A 166 1.78 -18.22 -10.51
CA ALA A 166 1.60 -18.99 -9.28
C ALA A 166 1.37 -20.49 -9.59
N PRO A 167 1.86 -21.42 -8.75
CA PRO A 167 2.55 -21.20 -7.48
C PRO A 167 4.07 -20.97 -7.62
N GLN A 168 4.65 -20.17 -6.72
CA GLN A 168 6.10 -19.97 -6.58
C GLN A 168 6.55 -20.37 -5.17
N VAL A 169 7.71 -21.01 -5.06
CA VAL A 169 8.31 -21.34 -3.76
C VAL A 169 8.71 -20.04 -3.06
N ALA A 170 8.14 -19.80 -1.88
CA ALA A 170 8.45 -18.61 -1.10
C ALA A 170 9.95 -18.53 -0.76
N LEU A 171 10.52 -17.33 -0.73
CA LEU A 171 11.96 -17.12 -0.47
C LEU A 171 12.39 -17.69 0.89
N PHE A 172 11.50 -17.66 1.88
CA PHE A 172 11.74 -18.17 3.24
C PHE A 172 11.48 -19.67 3.40
N SER A 173 11.01 -20.37 2.35
CA SER A 173 10.80 -21.81 2.42
C SER A 173 12.14 -22.52 2.57
N ALA A 174 12.27 -23.35 3.62
CA ALA A 174 13.44 -24.20 3.81
C ALA A 174 13.67 -25.09 2.59
N ARG A 175 14.94 -25.33 2.26
CA ARG A 175 15.38 -26.12 1.11
C ARG A 175 16.22 -27.29 1.60
N GLY A 176 16.03 -28.45 0.99
CA GLY A 176 16.90 -29.60 1.24
C GLY A 176 18.22 -29.51 0.45
N PRO A 177 19.07 -30.54 0.58
CA PRO A 177 18.94 -31.66 1.49
C PRO A 177 19.27 -31.24 2.94
N ASN A 178 18.61 -31.85 3.93
CA ASN A 178 18.89 -31.60 5.36
C ASN A 178 18.63 -32.83 6.24
N ILE A 179 18.62 -34.03 5.65
CA ILE A 179 18.44 -35.27 6.40
C ILE A 179 19.79 -35.95 6.49
N LYS A 180 20.22 -36.23 7.72
CA LYS A 180 21.43 -37.00 8.01
C LYS A 180 21.06 -38.40 8.50
N ASP A 181 21.87 -39.37 8.16
CA ASP A 181 21.78 -40.72 8.69
C ASP A 181 22.38 -40.82 10.12
N TYR A 182 22.35 -42.02 10.71
CA TYR A 182 22.90 -42.26 12.06
C TYR A 182 24.43 -42.10 12.14
N SER A 183 25.12 -42.01 11.00
CA SER A 183 26.56 -41.73 10.89
C SER A 183 26.86 -40.26 10.62
N PHE A 184 25.83 -39.40 10.72
CA PHE A 184 25.88 -37.96 10.46
C PHE A 184 26.29 -37.61 9.00
N GLN A 185 26.10 -38.54 8.06
CA GLN A 185 26.26 -38.31 6.62
C GLN A 185 24.92 -37.90 6.01
N ASP A 186 24.95 -37.14 4.91
CA ASP A 186 23.73 -36.79 4.19
C ASP A 186 23.05 -38.07 3.66
N ALA A 187 21.78 -38.24 4.00
CA ALA A 187 21.00 -39.39 3.57
C ALA A 187 20.44 -39.17 2.15
N ASP A 188 20.28 -40.26 1.40
CA ASP A 188 19.62 -40.28 0.09
C ASP A 188 18.08 -40.11 0.20
N LEU A 189 17.63 -39.11 0.96
CA LEU A 189 16.24 -38.77 1.17
C LEU A 189 15.98 -37.31 0.79
N LEU A 190 15.31 -37.12 -0.35
CA LEU A 190 14.96 -35.79 -0.84
C LEU A 190 13.89 -35.13 0.03
N LYS A 191 14.08 -33.84 0.31
CA LYS A 191 13.13 -32.95 0.97
C LYS A 191 13.12 -31.57 0.29
N PRO A 192 12.01 -30.83 0.33
CA PRO A 192 10.69 -31.19 0.90
C PRO A 192 9.89 -32.16 0.01
N ASP A 193 8.85 -32.79 0.55
CA ASP A 193 8.04 -33.78 -0.20
C ASP A 193 6.95 -33.14 -1.09
N ILE A 194 6.35 -32.03 -0.62
CA ILE A 194 5.19 -31.40 -1.28
C ILE A 194 5.22 -29.87 -1.12
N LEU A 195 4.56 -29.18 -2.06
CA LEU A 195 4.32 -27.75 -2.01
C LEU A 195 2.84 -27.47 -1.66
N ALA A 196 2.61 -26.52 -0.76
CA ALA A 196 1.28 -26.00 -0.44
C ALA A 196 1.30 -24.47 -0.30
N PRO A 197 0.16 -23.77 -0.48
CA PRO A 197 0.06 -22.33 -0.21
C PRO A 197 0.36 -22.02 1.26
N GLY A 198 1.32 -21.13 1.53
CA GLY A 198 1.74 -20.77 2.88
C GLY A 198 2.12 -19.31 3.09
N ASN A 199 1.88 -18.44 2.09
CA ASN A 199 2.17 -17.01 2.17
C ASN A 199 0.87 -16.21 2.14
N LEU A 200 0.70 -15.28 3.09
CA LEU A 200 -0.49 -14.42 3.23
C LEU A 200 -1.83 -15.19 3.25
N ILE A 201 -1.90 -16.24 4.08
CA ILE A 201 -3.10 -17.06 4.24
C ILE A 201 -4.06 -16.41 5.24
N TRP A 202 -5.29 -16.15 4.84
CA TRP A 202 -6.34 -15.70 5.75
C TRP A 202 -6.78 -16.87 6.64
N ALA A 203 -6.58 -16.74 7.95
CA ALA A 203 -7.03 -17.69 8.97
C ALA A 203 -7.73 -16.99 10.14
N ALA A 204 -8.27 -17.77 11.08
CA ALA A 204 -8.81 -17.25 12.34
C ALA A 204 -7.69 -16.65 13.21
N TRP A 205 -8.00 -15.59 13.96
CA TRP A 205 -7.06 -14.90 14.83
C TRP A 205 -7.68 -14.65 16.22
N ALA A 206 -6.90 -14.88 17.28
CA ALA A 206 -7.37 -14.65 18.64
C ALA A 206 -7.58 -13.14 18.91
N PRO A 207 -8.65 -12.72 19.60
CA PRO A 207 -8.88 -11.32 19.96
C PRO A 207 -7.69 -10.68 20.68
N ASN A 208 -7.00 -11.47 21.52
CA ASN A 208 -5.86 -11.04 22.33
C ASN A 208 -4.51 -11.54 21.77
N GLY A 209 -4.44 -11.90 20.48
CA GLY A 209 -3.20 -12.33 19.86
C GLY A 209 -2.14 -11.22 19.89
N THR A 210 -0.95 -11.53 20.41
CA THR A 210 0.17 -10.59 20.52
C THR A 210 1.21 -10.73 19.40
N ASP A 211 1.02 -11.74 18.56
CA ASP A 211 2.06 -12.24 17.65
C ASP A 211 2.32 -11.28 16.47
N GLU A 212 1.38 -10.37 16.20
CA GLU A 212 1.53 -9.32 15.18
C GLU A 212 0.87 -8.01 15.66
N ALA A 213 1.71 -7.02 15.99
CA ALA A 213 1.29 -5.75 16.59
C ALA A 213 0.39 -4.87 15.70
N ASN A 214 0.27 -5.23 14.43
CA ASN A 214 -0.57 -4.52 13.48
C ASN A 214 -2.02 -5.07 13.42
N TYR A 215 -2.28 -6.31 13.85
CA TYR A 215 -3.64 -6.86 13.84
C TYR A 215 -4.29 -6.72 15.21
N LEU A 216 -5.51 -6.18 15.22
CA LEU A 216 -6.41 -6.27 16.37
C LEU A 216 -7.41 -7.38 16.08
N GLY A 217 -7.37 -8.45 16.87
CA GLY A 217 -8.36 -9.51 16.75
C GLY A 217 -9.75 -9.00 17.13
N LYS A 218 -10.77 -9.56 16.49
CA LYS A 218 -12.18 -9.29 16.83
C LYS A 218 -12.80 -10.53 17.44
N GLN A 219 -13.65 -10.33 18.44
CA GLN A 219 -14.37 -11.43 19.07
C GLN A 219 -15.28 -12.11 18.04
N SER A 220 -15.10 -13.42 17.87
CA SER A 220 -15.93 -14.22 16.98
C SER A 220 -17.36 -14.28 17.54
N PRO A 221 -18.39 -14.06 16.71
CA PRO A 221 -19.78 -14.30 17.11
C PRO A 221 -20.08 -15.80 17.30
N PHE A 222 -19.22 -16.68 16.78
CA PHE A 222 -19.24 -18.11 17.08
C PHE A 222 -18.32 -18.36 18.28
N GLN A 223 -18.90 -18.43 19.48
CA GLN A 223 -18.25 -19.03 20.63
C GLN A 223 -18.30 -20.56 20.46
N LEU A 224 -17.14 -21.20 20.41
CA LEU A 224 -17.06 -22.65 20.63
C LEU A 224 -17.36 -22.87 22.11
N THR A 225 -18.59 -23.30 22.41
CA THR A 225 -19.02 -23.77 23.73
C THR A 225 -18.38 -25.11 24.07
#